data_AF-A0A6I5QWU9-F1
#
_entry.id   AF-A0A6I5QWU9-F1
#
_cell.length_a   1.000
_cell.length_b   1.000
_cell.length_c   1.000
_cell.angle_alpha   90.00
_cell.angle_beta   90.00
_cell.angle_gamma   90.00
#
_symmetry.space_group_name_H-M   'P 1'
#
loop_
_entity.id
_entity.type
_entity.pdbx_description
1 polymer ?
#
loop_
_entity_poly.entity_id
_entity_poly.type
_entity_poly.pdbx_seq_one_letter_code
_entity_poly.pdbx_strand_id
1 'polypeptide(L)'
;MAMTPALLASLEIDTADYFKQIGITYWQKLVREGVPRREACTIAAAIAKFDLFERSPSSEQKRLISQFSPLVCRAQLWRSHLLL
;
A
#
# COMPACT_ATOMS: atom_id res chain seq x y z
N MET A 1 -11.97 23.28 -21.20
CA MET A 1 -12.24 21.97 -21.83
C MET A 1 -12.67 21.02 -20.74
N ALA A 2 -13.93 20.59 -20.73
CA ALA A 2 -14.42 19.63 -19.74
C ALA A 2 -14.01 18.22 -20.15
N MET A 3 -13.36 17.47 -19.24
CA MET A 3 -13.05 16.05 -19.46
C MET A 3 -14.34 15.23 -19.52
N THR A 4 -14.47 14.36 -20.52
CA THR A 4 -15.64 13.50 -20.69
C THR A 4 -15.66 12.36 -19.67
N PRO A 5 -16.84 11.92 -19.20
CA PRO A 5 -16.98 10.91 -18.15
C PRO A 5 -16.37 9.54 -18.50
N ALA A 6 -16.24 9.21 -19.78
CA ALA A 6 -15.58 7.99 -20.23
C ALA A 6 -14.06 7.98 -19.97
N LEU A 7 -13.39 9.14 -20.09
CA LEU A 7 -11.96 9.28 -19.81
C LEU A 7 -11.65 9.15 -18.32
N LEU A 8 -12.54 9.65 -17.46
CA LEU A 8 -12.44 9.48 -16.01
C LEU A 8 -12.59 8.00 -15.63
N ALA A 9 -13.58 7.29 -16.19
CA ALA A 9 -13.76 5.87 -15.91
C ALA A 9 -12.56 5.01 -16.36
N SER A 10 -11.96 5.28 -17.52
CA SER A 10 -10.77 4.55 -17.96
C SER A 10 -9.54 4.79 -17.07
N LEU A 11 -9.35 6.02 -16.57
CA LEU A 11 -8.27 6.34 -15.62
C LEU A 11 -8.50 5.68 -14.26
N GLU A 12 -9.74 5.64 -13.77
CA GLU A 12 -10.08 4.97 -12.50
C GLU A 12 -9.87 3.46 -12.57
N ILE A 13 -10.21 2.82 -13.70
CA ILE A 13 -10.00 1.38 -13.92
C ILE A 13 -8.50 1.06 -13.92
N ASP A 14 -7.69 1.83 -14.65
CA ASP A 14 -6.24 1.64 -14.71
C ASP A 14 -5.60 1.79 -13.32
N THR A 15 -6.05 2.79 -12.55
CA THR A 15 -5.56 3.04 -11.19
C THR A 15 -5.93 1.92 -10.22
N ALA A 16 -7.12 1.32 -10.35
CA ALA A 16 -7.56 0.21 -9.50
C ALA A 16 -6.77 -1.08 -9.76
N ASP A 17 -6.51 -1.39 -11.03
CA ASP A 17 -5.69 -2.55 -11.41
C ASP A 17 -4.23 -2.35 -11.00
N TYR A 18 -3.69 -1.14 -11.19
CA TYR A 18 -2.35 -0.80 -10.74
C TYR A 18 -2.20 -0.89 -9.21
N PHE A 19 -3.18 -0.37 -8.47
CA PHE A 19 -3.24 -0.50 -7.01
C PHE A 19 -3.21 -1.97 -6.57
N LYS A 20 -3.97 -2.83 -7.24
CA LYS A 20 -4.01 -4.27 -6.94
C LYS A 20 -2.67 -4.94 -7.21
N GLN A 21 -2.03 -4.64 -8.33
CA GLN A 21 -0.72 -5.20 -8.68
C GLN A 21 0.38 -4.77 -7.70
N ILE A 22 0.41 -3.49 -7.32
CA ILE A 22 1.34 -2.98 -6.30
C ILE A 22 1.06 -3.64 -4.96
N GLY A 23 -0.21 -3.71 -4.53
CA GLY A 23 -0.60 -4.35 -3.28
C GLY A 23 -0.15 -5.81 -3.20
N ILE A 24 -0.32 -6.59 -4.27
CA ILE A 24 0.16 -7.98 -4.35
C ILE A 24 1.69 -8.04 -4.24
N THR A 25 2.39 -7.17 -4.96
CA THR A 25 3.86 -7.10 -4.92
C THR A 25 4.37 -6.82 -3.51
N TYR A 26 3.77 -5.84 -2.82
CA TYR A 26 4.16 -5.47 -1.46
C TYR A 26 3.84 -6.59 -0.47
N TRP A 27 2.67 -7.22 -0.62
CA TRP A 27 2.29 -8.37 0.18
C TRP A 27 3.30 -9.52 0.05
N GLN A 28 3.69 -9.87 -1.18
CA GLN A 28 4.68 -10.93 -1.42
C GLN A 28 6.04 -10.62 -0.78
N LYS A 29 6.51 -9.36 -0.89
CA LYS A 29 7.75 -8.92 -0.24
C LYS A 29 7.68 -9.09 1.28
N LEU A 30 6.59 -8.66 1.91
CA LEU A 30 6.41 -8.77 3.37
C LEU A 30 6.34 -10.23 3.84
N VAL A 31 5.61 -11.08 3.12
CA VAL A 31 5.52 -12.52 3.44
C VAL A 31 6.89 -13.19 3.31
N ARG A 32 7.68 -12.81 2.30
CA ARG A 32 9.05 -13.33 2.12
C ARG A 32 9.98 -12.96 3.28
N GLU A 33 9.83 -11.77 3.84
CA GLU A 33 10.58 -11.31 5.01
C GLU A 33 10.06 -11.88 6.34
N GLY A 34 8.96 -12.64 6.33
CA GLY A 34 8.43 -13.33 7.51
C GLY A 34 7.27 -12.63 8.22
N VAL A 35 6.67 -11.59 7.61
CA VAL A 35 5.42 -11.02 8.14
C VAL A 35 4.28 -12.03 7.94
N PRO A 36 3.46 -12.32 8.96
CA PRO A 36 2.36 -13.27 8.79
C PRO A 36 1.35 -12.74 7.76
N ARG A 37 0.73 -13.66 7.00
CA ARG A 37 -0.03 -13.32 5.78
C ARG A 37 -1.15 -12.30 6.00
N ARG A 38 -1.82 -12.37 7.15
CA ARG A 38 -2.94 -11.49 7.50
C ARG A 38 -2.46 -10.06 7.69
N GLU A 39 -1.44 -9.87 8.52
CA GLU A 39 -0.81 -8.59 8.82
C GLU A 39 -0.11 -8.02 7.58
N ALA A 40 0.57 -8.88 6.81
CA ALA A 40 1.20 -8.50 5.53
C ALA A 40 0.18 -7.91 4.56
N CYS A 41 -1.03 -8.47 4.48
CA CYS A 41 -2.08 -7.96 3.60
C CYS A 41 -2.52 -6.54 4.03
N THR A 42 -2.75 -6.35 5.34
CA THR A 42 -3.12 -5.04 5.90
C THR A 42 -2.03 -3.99 5.71
N ILE A 43 -0.76 -4.35 5.95
CA ILE A 43 0.39 -3.47 5.79
C ILE A 43 0.60 -3.12 4.31
N ALA A 44 0.60 -4.11 3.42
CA ALA A 44 0.77 -3.89 1.98
C ALA A 44 -0.30 -2.95 1.42
N ALA A 45 -1.56 -3.15 1.80
CA ALA A 45 -2.66 -2.27 1.38
C ALA A 45 -2.50 -0.85 1.94
N ALA A 46 -2.00 -0.70 3.16
CA ALA A 46 -1.74 0.62 3.75
C ALA A 46 -0.63 1.36 3.01
N ILE A 47 0.50 0.69 2.74
CA ILE A 47 1.64 1.28 2.03
C ILE A 47 1.27 1.59 0.57
N ALA A 48 0.56 0.69 -0.11
CA ALA A 48 0.09 0.93 -1.48
C ALA A 48 -0.87 2.13 -1.55
N LYS A 49 -1.77 2.27 -0.57
CA LYS A 49 -2.68 3.42 -0.51
C LYS A 49 -1.95 4.74 -0.26
N PHE A 50 -0.93 4.68 0.59
CA PHE A 50 -0.08 5.83 0.85
C PHE A 50 0.71 6.23 -0.40
N ASP A 51 1.36 5.28 -1.07
CA ASP A 51 2.21 5.55 -2.24
C ASP A 51 1.41 6.03 -3.46
N LEU A 52 0.16 5.58 -3.65
CA LEU A 52 -0.64 5.89 -4.84
C LEU A 52 -1.66 7.01 -4.66
N PHE A 53 -2.18 7.19 -3.44
CA PHE A 53 -3.25 8.14 -3.18
C PHE A 53 -2.91 9.15 -2.09
N GLU A 54 -1.64 9.17 -1.63
CA GLU A 54 -1.17 9.99 -0.51
C GLU A 54 -2.02 9.82 0.76
N ARG A 55 -2.72 8.69 0.88
CA ARG A 55 -3.65 8.44 1.96
C ARG A 55 -2.91 7.86 3.16
N SER A 56 -2.90 8.62 4.24
CA SER A 56 -2.29 8.21 5.50
C SER A 56 -2.91 6.90 6.04
N PRO A 57 -2.09 5.97 6.55
CA PRO A 57 -2.60 4.78 7.22
C PRO A 57 -3.43 5.13 8.47
N SER A 58 -4.43 4.31 8.78
CA SER A 58 -5.18 4.43 10.03
C SER A 58 -4.32 4.10 11.26
N SER A 59 -4.76 4.47 12.46
CA SER A 59 -4.02 4.21 13.70
C SER A 59 -3.67 2.72 13.89
N GLU A 60 -4.58 1.81 13.53
CA GLU A 60 -4.34 0.37 13.59
C GLU A 60 -3.28 -0.08 12.56
N GLN A 61 -3.34 0.47 11.35
CA GLN A 61 -2.34 0.20 10.31
C GLN A 61 -0.97 0.76 10.71
N LYS A 62 -0.91 1.97 11.27
CA LYS A 62 0.32 2.56 11.81
C LYS A 62 0.90 1.67 12.93
N ARG A 63 0.06 1.14 13.82
CA ARG A 63 0.49 0.19 14.87
C ARG A 63 1.12 -1.06 14.27
N LEU A 64 0.48 -1.68 13.27
CA LEU A 64 1.02 -2.86 12.59
C LEU A 64 2.33 -2.54 11.85
N ILE A 65 2.39 -1.44 11.11
CA ILE A 65 3.61 -0.99 10.42
C ILE A 65 4.75 -0.78 11.42
N SER A 66 4.47 -0.15 12.57
CA SER A 66 5.46 0.06 13.62
C SER A 66 5.94 -1.26 14.24
N GLN A 67 5.01 -2.18 14.52
CA GLN A 67 5.32 -3.50 15.10
C GLN A 67 6.23 -4.33 14.19
N PHE A 68 5.97 -4.31 12.88
CA PHE A 68 6.75 -5.05 11.88
C PHE A 68 7.81 -4.18 11.19
N SER A 69 8.16 -3.01 11.75
CA SER A 69 9.04 -2.04 11.10
C SER A 69 10.38 -2.60 10.62
N PRO A 70 11.09 -3.51 11.34
CA PRO A 70 12.33 -4.08 10.82
C PRO A 70 12.11 -4.90 9.54
N LEU A 71 11.00 -5.64 9.46
CA LEU A 71 10.66 -6.46 8.28
C LEU A 71 10.16 -5.60 7.12
N VAL A 72 9.41 -4.53 7.42
CA VAL A 72 9.01 -3.53 6.42
C VAL A 72 10.23 -2.84 5.81
N CYS A 73 11.23 -2.50 6.63
CA CYS A 73 12.50 -1.94 6.18
C CYS A 73 13.29 -2.94 5.31
N ARG A 74 13.41 -4.21 5.73
CA ARG A 74 14.08 -5.25 4.94
C ARG A 74 13.40 -5.52 3.60
N ALA A 75 12.06 -5.45 3.57
CA ALA A 75 11.27 -5.54 2.35
C ALA A 75 11.42 -4.30 1.43
N GLN A 76 12.17 -3.28 1.85
CA GLN A 76 12.34 -2.00 1.15
C GLN A 76 11.02 -1.23 0.94
N LEU A 77 10.08 -1.39 1.87
CA LEU A 77 8.75 -0.76 1.81
C LEU A 77 8.59 0.39 2.81
N TRP A 78 9.65 0.76 3.52
CA TRP A 78 9.61 1.88 4.44
C TRP A 78 9.46 3.23 3.72
N ARG A 79 8.69 4.14 4.31
CA ARG A 79 8.58 5.55 3.93
C ARG A 79 8.64 6.36 5.22
N SER A 80 9.42 7.45 5.23
CA SER A 80 9.57 8.33 6.39
C SER A 80 8.24 8.89 6.91
N HIS A 81 7.26 9.08 6.03
CA HIS A 81 5.96 9.68 6.34
C HIS A 81 4.84 8.66 6.64
N LEU A 82 5.12 7.35 6.68
CA LEU A 82 4.06 6.35 6.96
C LEU A 82 3.48 6.45 8.38
N LEU A 83 4.29 6.91 9.34
CA LEU A 83 3.90 6.97 10.75
C LEU A 83 3.63 8.39 11.26
N LEU A 84 4.08 9.42 10.53
CA LEU A 84 3.80 10.84 10.81
C LEU A 84 2.33 11.16 10.48
#